data_AF-A0A9D6K006-F1
#
_entry.id   AF-A0A9D6K006-F1
#
_cell.length_a   1.000
_cell.length_b   1.000
_cell.length_c   1.000
_cell.angle_alpha   90.00
_cell.angle_beta   90.00
_cell.angle_gamma   90.00
#
_symmetry.space_group_name_H-M   'P 1'
#
loop_
_entity.id
_entity.type
_entity.pdbx_description
1 polymer ?
#
loop_
_entity_poly.entity_id
_entity_poly.type
_entity_poly.pdbx_seq_one_letter_code
_entity_poly.pdbx_strand_id
1 'polypeptide(L)' 'MKDIAFREKELNRWIELFPTATVKRFETAGHFVQEEGRDELYRGVEDFLGRDKNAATPMDRALE' A
#
# COMPACT_ATOMS: atom_id res chain seq x y z
N MET A 1 15.17 1.65 -4.18
CA MET A 1 14.20 2.76 -4.34
C MET A 1 14.73 3.72 -5.40
N LYS A 2 13.96 4.01 -6.45
CA LYS A 2 14.39 4.85 -7.59
C LYS A 2 13.91 6.31 -7.51
N ASP A 3 13.10 6.65 -6.50
CA ASP A 3 12.58 8.01 -6.29
C ASP A 3 13.72 8.95 -5.84
N ILE A 4 13.78 10.11 -6.48
CA ILE A 4 14.80 11.14 -6.26
C ILE A 4 14.45 12.10 -5.11
N ALA A 5 13.18 12.23 -4.78
CA ALA A 5 12.66 13.16 -3.77
C ALA A 5 12.32 12.45 -2.45
N PHE A 6 11.77 11.23 -2.53
CA PHE A 6 11.47 10.39 -1.36
C PHE A 6 12.41 9.19 -1.34
N ARG A 7 13.42 9.20 -0.45
CA ARG A 7 14.46 8.16 -0.42
C ARG A 7 14.24 7.23 0.77
N GLU A 8 15.11 6.22 0.85
CA GLU A 8 15.01 5.18 1.87
C GLU A 8 15.07 5.71 3.31
N LYS A 9 15.82 6.79 3.55
CA LYS A 9 15.89 7.42 4.88
C LYS A 9 14.55 8.05 5.29
N GLU A 10 13.81 8.65 4.36
CA GLU A 10 12.47 9.18 4.63
C GLU A 10 11.48 8.05 4.92
N LEU A 11 11.53 6.96 4.14
CA LEU A 11 10.72 5.76 4.39
C LEU A 11 10.99 5.16 5.78
N ASN A 12 12.25 4.96 6.12
CA ASN A 12 12.63 4.38 7.42
C ASN A 12 12.11 5.25 8.56
N ARG A 13 12.22 6.57 8.43
CA ARG A 13 11.67 7.50 9.42
C ARG A 13 10.16 7.36 9.58
N TRP A 14 9.43 7.13 8.48
CA TRP A 14 7.98 6.93 8.53
C TRP A 14 7.61 5.59 9.17
N ILE A 15 8.35 4.52 8.88
CA ILE A 15 8.14 3.20 9.50
C ILE A 15 8.31 3.29 11.02
N GLU A 16 9.30 4.03 11.50
CA GLU A 16 9.49 4.27 12.94
C GLU A 16 8.33 5.04 13.58
N LEU A 17 7.81 6.07 12.89
CA LEU A 17 6.76 6.94 13.41
C LEU A 17 5.37 6.30 13.38
N PHE A 18 5.13 5.40 12.43
CA PHE A 18 3.84 4.76 12.20
C PHE A 18 3.96 3.24 12.24
N PRO A 19 4.17 2.64 13.43
CA PRO A 19 4.47 1.22 13.58
C PRO A 19 3.32 0.29 13.15
N THR A 20 2.10 0.82 13.02
CA THR A 20 0.92 0.07 12.57
C THR A 20 0.59 0.32 11.09
N ALA A 21 1.36 1.18 10.40
CA ALA A 21 1.15 1.41 8.98
C ALA A 21 1.58 0.19 8.16
N THR A 22 0.85 -0.09 7.08
CA THR A 22 1.24 -1.08 6.09
C THR A 22 2.15 -0.42 5.05
N VAL A 23 3.24 -1.08 4.68
CA VAL A 23 4.20 -0.59 3.68
C VAL A 23 4.13 -1.47 2.44
N LYS A 24 3.83 -0.86 1.29
CA LYS A 24 3.89 -1.51 -0.03
C LYS A 24 5.02 -0.88 -0.85
N ARG A 25 5.87 -1.71 -1.44
CA ARG A 25 7.03 -1.28 -2.26
C ARG A 25 6.73 -1.52 -3.73
N PHE A 26 6.93 -0.48 -4.54
CA PHE A 26 6.79 -0.53 -5.99
C PHE A 26 8.19 -0.60 -6.62
N GLU A 27 8.73 -1.81 -6.80
CA GLU A 27 10.14 -2.02 -7.17
C GLU A 27 10.54 -1.38 -8.52
N THR A 28 9.57 -1.25 -9.43
CA THR A 28 9.81 -0.69 -10.76
C THR A 28 9.67 0.83 -10.82
N ALA A 29 8.93 1.44 -9.89
CA ALA A 29 8.60 2.86 -9.89
C ALA A 29 9.70 3.74 -9.25
N GLY A 30 9.85 4.93 -9.82
CA GLY A 30 10.56 6.09 -9.30
C GLY A 30 9.61 7.08 -8.64
N HIS A 31 9.62 8.33 -9.09
CA HIS A 31 8.94 9.44 -8.40
C HIS A 31 7.42 9.51 -8.65
N PHE A 32 6.96 9.09 -9.83
CA PHE A 32 5.56 9.18 -10.23
C PHE A 32 4.90 7.79 -10.23
N VAL A 33 4.69 7.26 -9.02
CA VAL A 33 4.13 5.90 -8.82
C VAL A 33 2.81 5.66 -9.55
N GLN A 34 1.98 6.69 -9.74
CA GLN A 34 0.71 6.59 -10.46
C GLN A 34 0.88 6.38 -11.97
N GLU A 35 2.00 6.81 -12.55
CA GLU A 35 2.32 6.63 -13.97
C GLU A 35 3.08 5.31 -14.19
N GLU A 36 3.99 4.98 -13.28
CA GLU A 36 4.94 3.88 -13.44
C GLU A 36 4.46 2.55 -12.83
N GLY A 37 3.52 2.61 -11.88
CA GLY A 37 2.97 1.47 -11.13
C GLY A 37 1.45 1.46 -11.07
N ARG A 38 0.77 2.06 -12.05
CA ARG A 38 -0.68 2.32 -12.07
C ARG A 38 -1.54 1.17 -11.57
N ASP A 39 -1.41 -0.02 -12.17
CA ASP A 39 -2.27 -1.17 -11.87
C ASP A 39 -2.03 -1.72 -10.46
N GLU A 40 -0.76 -1.74 -10.03
CA GLU A 40 -0.39 -2.19 -8.69
C GLU A 40 -0.86 -1.20 -7.62
N LEU A 41 -0.79 0.10 -7.91
CA LEU A 41 -1.25 1.18 -7.04
C LEU A 41 -2.77 1.10 -6.90
N TYR A 42 -3.48 0.97 -8.01
CA TYR A 42 -4.93 0.83 -8.03
C TYR A 42 -5.40 -0.34 -7.16
N ARG A 43 -4.81 -1.54 -7.33
CA ARG A 43 -5.10 -2.71 -6.48
C ARG A 43 -4.80 -2.43 -5.01
N GLY A 44 -3.64 -1.84 -4.71
CA GLY A 44 -3.27 -1.52 -3.33
C GLY A 44 -4.25 -0.55 -2.65
N VAL A 45 -4.85 0.37 -3.41
CA VAL A 45 -5.88 1.28 -2.90
C VAL A 45 -7.22 0.54 -2.73
N GLU A 46 -7.60 -0.36 -3.65
CA GLU A 46 -8.80 -1.19 -3.48
C GLU A 46 -8.70 -2.09 -2.24
N ASP A 47 -7.54 -2.74 -2.04
CA ASP A 47 -7.24 -3.57 -0.87
C ASP A 47 -7.35 -2.74 0.42
N PHE A 48 -6.71 -1.57 0.46
CA PHE A 48 -6.75 -0.66 1.61
C PHE A 48 -8.16 -0.18 1.96
N LEU A 49 -9.00 0.09 0.95
CA LEU A 49 -10.39 0.51 1.14
C LEU A 49 -11.33 -0.66 1.47
N GLY A 50 -10.82 -1.91 1.51
CA GLY A 50 -11.64 -3.10 1.74
C GLY A 50 -12.65 -3.33 0.63
N ARG A 51 -12.39 -2.84 -0.59
CA ARG A 51 -13.27 -2.98 -1.76
C ARG A 51 -13.03 -4.25 -2.55
N ASP A 52 -12.25 -5.15 -1.97
CA ASP A 52 -11.89 -6.42 -2.54
C ASP A 52 -13.14 -7.28 -2.70
N LYS A 53 -13.64 -7.43 -3.94
CA LYS A 53 -14.88 -8.16 -4.24
C LYS A 53 -14.81 -9.66 -3.93
N ASN A 54 -13.65 -10.16 -3.51
CA ASN A 54 -13.37 -11.56 -3.19
C ASN A 54 -12.89 -11.78 -1.74
N ALA A 55 -12.77 -10.73 -0.91
CA ALA A 55 -12.49 -10.91 0.50
C ALA A 55 -13.80 -11.21 1.24
N ALA A 56 -13.99 -12.47 1.66
CA ALA A 56 -15.05 -12.82 2.59
C ALA A 56 -14.95 -11.90 3.81
N THR A 57 -16.01 -11.14 4.07
CA THR A 57 -16.04 -10.15 5.15
C THR A 57 -15.91 -10.88 6.50
N PRO A 58 -14.99 -10.48 7.40
CA PRO A 58 -14.81 -11.15 8.70
C PRO A 58 -16.02 -11.04 9.66
N MET A 59 -17.10 -10.33 9.29
CA MET A 59 -18.30 -10.17 10.11
C MET A 59 -19.41 -11.20 9.83
N ASP A 60 -19.28 -12.06 8.82
CA ASP A 60 -20.32 -13.07 8.51
C ASP A 60 -20.24 -14.35 9.38
N ARG A 61 -19.36 -14.39 10.39
CA ARG A 61 -19.21 -15.56 11.30
C ARG A 61 -19.56 -15.30 12.76
N ALA A 62 -20.25 -14.20 13.07
CA ALA A 62 -20.60 -13.86 14.46
C ALA A 62 -22.07 -14.09 14.83
N LEU A 63 -22.84 -14.80 14.00
CA LEU A 63 -24.22 -15.22 14.32
C LEU A 63 -24.53 -16.59 13.69
N GLU A 64 -23.91 -17.64 14.21
CA GLU A 64 -24.47 -19.00 14.23
C GLU A 64 -24.34 -19.58 15.65
#